data_AF-A0A0J8R288-F1
#
_entry.id   AF-A0A0J8R288-F1
#
_cell.length_a   1.000
_cell.length_b   1.000
_cell.length_c   1.000
_cell.angle_alpha   90.00
_cell.angle_beta   90.00
_cell.angle_gamma   90.00
#
_symmetry.space_group_name_H-M   'P 1'
#
loop_
_entity.id
_entity.type
_entity.pdbx_description
1 polymer ?
#
loop_
_entity_poly.entity_id
_entity_poly.type
_entity_poly.pdbx_seq_one_letter_code
_entity_poly.pdbx_strand_id
1 'polypeptide(L)'
;MSLSNLKVNGLYIILFIRNHPPVQNNFHWGLYFHRHPDTGGRKYHIKQQGSGWIADHGPTAGVFKSFLLVGLFRIADVPAGWEGHLDHTIRTYDSQLNTPGVMCRVWVLWVLALL
;
A
#
# COMPACT_ATOMS: atom_id res chain seq x y z
N MET A 1 15.39 8.57 5.71
CA MET A 1 15.34 7.22 5.11
C MET A 1 15.45 7.33 3.60
N SER A 2 16.14 6.39 2.94
CA SER A 2 16.36 6.37 1.48
C SER A 2 15.76 5.11 0.86
N LEU A 3 15.39 5.17 -0.42
CA LEU A 3 14.93 4.02 -1.19
C LEU A 3 15.99 2.91 -1.26
N SER A 4 17.27 3.27 -1.35
CA SER A 4 18.40 2.34 -1.36
C SER A 4 18.47 1.45 -0.11
N ASN A 5 17.79 1.83 0.98
CA ASN A 5 17.76 1.06 2.22
C ASN A 5 16.63 0.03 2.24
N LEU A 6 15.73 0.05 1.25
CA LEU A 6 14.66 -0.93 1.13
C LEU A 6 15.17 -2.17 0.40
N LYS A 7 14.74 -3.34 0.85
CA LYS A 7 14.99 -4.61 0.16
C LYS A 7 14.28 -4.60 -1.19
N VAL A 8 15.03 -4.76 -2.28
CA VAL A 8 14.49 -5.02 -3.62
C VAL A 8 13.63 -6.28 -3.58
N ASN A 9 12.45 -6.19 -4.19
CA ASN A 9 11.36 -7.15 -4.11
C ASN A 9 10.75 -7.32 -2.70
N GLY A 10 11.00 -6.39 -1.78
CA GLY A 10 10.28 -6.36 -0.52
C GLY A 10 8.86 -5.84 -0.71
N LEU A 11 7.89 -6.53 -0.09
CA LEU A 11 6.53 -6.04 0.10
C LEU A 11 6.41 -5.43 1.50
N TYR A 12 5.85 -4.23 1.58
CA TYR A 12 5.72 -3.46 2.80
C TYR A 12 4.28 -3.05 3.03
N ILE A 13 3.82 -3.08 4.28
CA ILE A 13 2.69 -2.26 4.72
C ILE A 13 3.18 -0.82 4.83
N ILE A 14 2.48 0.11 4.21
CA ILE A 14 2.72 1.54 4.37
C ILE A 14 1.61 2.15 5.20
N LEU A 15 1.99 2.89 6.24
CA LEU A 15 1.07 3.41 7.24
C LEU A 15 1.16 4.94 7.33
N PHE A 16 -0.01 5.58 7.39
CA PHE A 16 -0.15 7.03 7.51
C PHE A 16 -1.09 7.39 8.66
N ILE A 17 -0.79 8.46 9.39
CA ILE A 17 -1.81 9.13 10.21
C ILE A 17 -2.76 9.90 9.27
N ARG A 18 -4.02 10.04 9.67
CA ARG A 18 -5.03 10.77 8.86
C ARG A 18 -5.17 12.24 9.23
N ASN A 19 -4.68 12.63 10.39
CA ASN A 19 -4.83 13.97 10.94
C ASN A 19 -3.55 14.38 11.67
N HIS A 20 -3.32 15.70 11.75
CA HIS A 20 -2.35 16.30 12.63
C HIS A 20 -3.06 17.38 13.46
N PRO A 21 -3.22 17.21 14.79
CA PRO A 21 -2.69 16.13 15.62
C PRO A 21 -3.31 14.75 15.30
N PRO A 22 -2.59 13.64 15.55
CA PRO A 22 -3.09 12.29 15.27
C PRO A 22 -4.24 11.90 16.19
N VAL A 23 -5.22 11.20 15.64
CA VAL A 23 -6.33 10.59 16.38
C VAL A 23 -6.01 9.11 16.61
N GLN A 24 -6.27 8.62 17.83
CA GLN A 24 -5.99 7.24 18.22
C GLN A 24 -6.67 6.24 17.26
N ASN A 25 -5.93 5.22 16.82
CA ASN A 25 -6.40 4.15 15.93
C ASN A 25 -6.93 4.62 14.55
N ASN A 26 -6.65 5.86 14.15
CA ASN A 26 -7.12 6.43 12.88
C ASN A 26 -6.00 6.53 11.84
N PHE A 27 -5.69 5.39 11.22
CA PHE A 27 -4.64 5.27 10.22
C PHE A 27 -5.19 5.04 8.80
N HIS A 28 -4.43 5.45 7.81
CA HIS A 28 -4.60 5.02 6.43
C HIS A 28 -3.54 3.97 6.11
N TRP A 29 -4.00 2.87 5.51
CA TRP A 29 -3.20 1.68 5.24
C TRP A 29 -3.09 1.50 3.73
N GLY A 30 -1.92 1.05 3.30
CA GLY A 30 -1.69 0.58 1.94
C GLY A 30 -0.56 -0.44 1.91
N LEU A 31 -0.20 -0.84 0.70
CA LEU A 31 0.99 -1.63 0.41
C LEU A 31 1.98 -0.84 -0.44
N TYR A 32 3.24 -1.17 -0.30
CA TYR A 32 4.30 -0.70 -1.18
C TYR A 32 5.16 -1.89 -1.59
N PHE A 33 5.29 -2.10 -2.89
CA PHE A 33 6.18 -3.11 -3.44
C PHE A 33 7.42 -2.44 -4.03
N HIS A 34 8.58 -2.67 -3.42
CA HIS A 34 9.83 -2.03 -3.81
C HIS A 34 10.50 -2.80 -4.96
N ARG A 35 10.82 -2.11 -6.05
CA ARG A 35 11.34 -2.73 -7.28
C ARG A 35 12.79 -2.37 -7.57
N HIS A 36 13.18 -1.14 -7.27
CA HIS A 36 14.47 -0.62 -7.65
C HIS A 36 14.98 0.39 -6.62
N PRO A 37 16.26 0.31 -6.23
CA PRO A 37 16.84 1.18 -5.19
C PRO A 37 16.73 2.67 -5.54
N ASP A 38 16.77 3.04 -6.83
CA ASP A 38 16.73 4.45 -7.25
C ASP A 38 15.36 4.93 -7.77
N THR A 39 14.65 4.09 -8.52
CA THR A 39 13.37 4.48 -9.16
C THR A 39 12.14 4.08 -8.32
N GLY A 40 12.36 3.36 -7.22
CA GLY A 40 11.35 3.05 -6.23
C GLY A 40 10.53 1.83 -6.60
N GLY A 41 9.21 1.98 -6.58
CA GLY A 41 8.30 0.83 -6.59
C GLY A 41 6.87 1.23 -6.89
N ARG A 42 5.92 0.35 -6.60
CA ARG A 42 4.49 0.61 -6.77
C ARG A 42 3.82 0.73 -5.42
N LYS A 43 3.05 1.80 -5.22
CA LYS A 43 2.17 1.96 -4.07
C LYS A 43 0.78 1.46 -4.45
N TYR A 44 0.17 0.73 -3.54
CA TYR A 44 -1.20 0.26 -3.64
C TYR A 44 -1.97 0.75 -2.42
N HIS A 45 -2.98 1.60 -2.62
CA HIS A 45 -3.92 1.93 -1.55
C HIS A 45 -5.32 2.13 -2.14
N ILE A 46 -6.31 2.22 -1.25
CA ILE A 46 -7.63 2.71 -1.62
C ILE A 46 -7.90 4.00 -0.86
N LYS A 47 -8.43 5.00 -1.55
CA LYS A 47 -8.71 6.32 -0.94
C LYS A 47 -10.18 6.66 -1.07
N GLN A 48 -10.65 7.48 -0.15
CA GLN A 48 -12.02 7.97 -0.18
C GLN A 48 -12.15 9.01 -1.31
N GLN A 49 -13.21 8.88 -2.10
CA GLN A 49 -13.63 9.87 -3.09
C GLN A 49 -15.15 10.04 -2.95
N GLY A 50 -15.58 11.21 -2.47
CA GLY A 50 -16.97 11.43 -2.11
C GLY A 50 -17.44 10.47 -1.02
N SER A 51 -18.55 9.78 -1.27
CA SER A 51 -19.12 8.77 -0.36
C SER A 51 -18.50 7.37 -0.48
N GLY A 52 -17.60 7.16 -1.44
CA GLY A 52 -17.06 5.83 -1.75
C GLY A 52 -15.55 5.72 -1.67
N TRP A 53 -15.05 4.52 -1.96
CA TRP A 53 -13.64 4.18 -2.11
C TRP A 53 -13.28 3.97 -3.58
N ILE A 54 -12.07 4.41 -3.94
CA ILE A 54 -11.44 4.12 -5.23
C ILE A 54 -10.05 3.52 -5.03
N ALA A 55 -9.65 2.66 -5.96
CA ALA A 55 -8.27 2.19 -6.07
C ALA A 55 -7.36 3.33 -6.54
N ASP A 56 -6.20 3.46 -5.92
CA ASP A 56 -5.15 4.38 -6.36
C ASP A 56 -3.81 3.64 -6.28
N HIS A 57 -3.48 3.01 -7.40
CA HIS A 57 -2.36 2.10 -7.54
C HIS A 57 -1.43 2.66 -8.59
N GLY A 58 -0.18 2.93 -8.23
CA GLY A 58 0.72 3.63 -9.13
C GLY A 58 2.19 3.56 -8.75
N PRO A 59 3.09 3.75 -9.73
CA PRO A 59 4.51 3.85 -9.45
C PRO A 59 4.82 5.08 -8.60
N THR A 60 5.84 4.97 -7.75
CA THR A 60 6.38 6.08 -6.98
C THR A 60 7.85 5.87 -6.63
N ALA A 61 8.65 6.93 -6.87
CA ALA A 61 9.99 7.09 -6.32
C ALA A 61 10.00 7.92 -5.02
N GLY A 62 8.83 8.45 -4.62
CA GLY A 62 8.69 9.42 -3.53
C GLY A 62 8.09 8.86 -2.25
N VAL A 63 8.16 7.54 -2.02
CA VAL A 63 7.41 6.90 -0.92
C VAL A 63 7.67 7.55 0.44
N PHE A 64 8.94 7.88 0.75
CA PHE A 64 9.34 8.56 1.99
C PHE A 64 9.02 10.06 2.04
N LYS A 65 8.63 10.68 0.93
CA LYS A 65 8.18 12.09 0.86
C LYS A 65 6.67 12.23 1.08
N SER A 66 5.97 11.13 1.30
CA SER A 66 4.52 11.14 1.46
C SER A 66 4.10 11.86 2.74
N PHE A 67 3.14 12.78 2.64
CA PHE A 67 2.61 13.52 3.78
C PHE A 67 1.97 12.57 4.81
N LEU A 68 2.17 12.86 6.10
CA LEU A 68 1.68 12.06 7.25
C LEU A 68 2.17 10.60 7.30
N LEU A 69 3.24 10.28 6.59
CA LEU A 69 3.85 8.95 6.65
C LEU A 69 4.33 8.64 8.07
N VAL A 70 3.90 7.50 8.60
CA VAL A 70 4.42 6.93 9.84
C VAL A 70 5.62 6.03 9.53
N GLY A 71 5.47 5.16 8.54
CA GLY A 71 6.55 4.24 8.17
C GLY A 71 6.15 3.17 7.15
N LEU A 72 7.15 2.38 6.78
CA LEU A 72 7.04 1.20 5.93
C LEU A 72 7.48 -0.01 6.76
N PHE A 73 6.66 -1.05 6.80
CA PHE A 73 6.91 -2.27 7.56
C PHE A 73 7.00 -3.43 6.58
N ARG A 74 8.20 -4.02 6.42
CA ARG A 74 8.40 -5.16 5.52
C ARG A 74 7.64 -6.36 6.06
N ILE A 75 6.85 -7.00 5.21
CA ILE A 75 6.05 -8.18 5.57
C ILE A 75 6.44 -9.43 4.78
N ALA A 76 7.03 -9.27 3.58
CA ALA A 76 7.43 -10.39 2.75
C ALA A 76 8.53 -10.01 1.75
N ASP A 77 9.19 -11.03 1.20
CA ASP A 77 10.00 -10.94 0.00
C ASP A 77 9.29 -11.66 -1.13
N VAL A 78 9.08 -10.93 -2.23
CA VAL A 78 8.42 -11.46 -3.41
C VAL A 78 9.49 -12.09 -4.31
N PRO A 79 9.32 -13.34 -4.77
CA PRO A 79 10.25 -13.94 -5.71
C PRO A 79 10.34 -13.13 -7.01
N ALA A 80 11.50 -13.12 -7.65
CA ALA A 80 11.65 -12.48 -8.96
C ALA A 80 10.73 -13.14 -9.99
N GLY A 81 10.08 -12.35 -10.84
CA GLY A 81 9.13 -12.83 -11.85
C GLY A 81 7.67 -12.95 -11.36
N TRP A 82 7.41 -12.78 -10.06
CA TRP A 82 6.07 -12.87 -9.47
C TRP A 82 5.32 -11.54 -9.43
N GLU A 83 5.86 -10.49 -10.04
CA GLU A 83 5.33 -9.14 -9.90
C GLU A 83 3.98 -8.96 -10.57
N GLY A 84 3.79 -9.62 -11.73
CA GLY A 84 2.50 -9.64 -12.39
C GLY A 84 1.44 -10.37 -11.57
N HIS A 85 1.82 -11.49 -10.94
CA HIS A 85 0.92 -12.23 -10.04
C HIS A 85 0.56 -11.38 -8.81
N LEU A 86 1.54 -10.76 -8.16
CA LEU A 86 1.30 -9.85 -7.03
C LEU A 86 0.37 -8.69 -7.41
N ASP A 87 0.64 -8.01 -8.53
CA ASP A 87 -0.18 -6.88 -9.00
C ASP A 87 -1.62 -7.31 -9.28
N HIS A 88 -1.80 -8.46 -9.95
CA HIS A 88 -3.11 -9.03 -10.22
C HIS A 88 -3.84 -9.40 -8.92
N THR A 89 -3.17 -10.07 -7.99
CA THR A 89 -3.77 -10.49 -6.72
C THR A 89 -4.20 -9.30 -5.86
N ILE A 90 -3.37 -8.24 -5.76
CA ILE A 90 -3.73 -7.04 -5.00
C ILE A 90 -4.96 -6.33 -5.58
N ARG A 91 -5.14 -6.36 -6.91
CA ARG A 91 -6.26 -5.72 -7.62
C ARG A 91 -7.57 -6.53 -7.59
N THR A 92 -7.56 -7.73 -7.00
CA THR A 92 -8.70 -8.67 -7.01
C THR A 92 -10.01 -8.04 -6.53
N TYR A 93 -9.95 -7.09 -5.59
CA TYR A 93 -11.12 -6.47 -4.99
C TYR A 93 -11.43 -5.05 -5.50
N ASP A 94 -10.76 -4.56 -6.55
CA ASP A 94 -10.94 -3.18 -7.06
C ASP A 94 -12.39 -2.87 -7.45
N SER A 95 -13.14 -3.86 -7.96
CA SER A 95 -14.56 -3.71 -8.31
C SER A 95 -15.52 -3.82 -7.12
N GLN A 96 -15.02 -4.19 -5.94
CA GLN A 96 -15.80 -4.50 -4.73
C GLN A 96 -15.49 -3.54 -3.56
N LEU A 97 -14.80 -2.43 -3.83
CA LEU A 97 -14.34 -1.50 -2.79
C LEU A 97 -15.47 -0.80 -2.02
N ASN A 98 -16.66 -0.74 -2.61
CA ASN A 98 -17.83 -0.06 -2.03
C ASN A 98 -18.84 -1.03 -1.39
N THR A 99 -18.44 -2.28 -1.16
CA THR A 99 -19.19 -3.22 -0.33
C THR A 99 -19.22 -2.75 1.13
N PRO A 100 -20.33 -2.90 1.87
CA PRO A 100 -20.42 -2.49 3.26
C PRO A 100 -19.28 -3.04 4.14
N GLY A 101 -18.70 -2.20 4.98
CA GLY A 101 -17.61 -2.56 5.89
C GLY A 101 -16.21 -2.52 5.29
N VAL A 102 -16.06 -2.32 3.97
CA VAL A 102 -14.73 -2.16 3.35
C VAL A 102 -14.13 -0.80 3.73
N MET A 103 -12.90 -0.86 4.22
CA MET A 103 -12.04 0.28 4.53
C MET A 103 -10.61 -0.08 4.12
N CYS A 104 -9.72 0.91 3.98
CA CYS A 104 -8.32 0.65 3.59
C CYS A 104 -7.61 -0.45 4.41
N ARG A 105 -7.83 -0.53 5.73
CA ARG A 105 -7.26 -1.61 6.57
C ARG A 105 -7.85 -2.98 6.26
N VAL A 106 -9.16 -3.05 6.00
CA VAL A 106 -9.86 -4.30 5.69
C VAL A 106 -9.43 -4.79 4.32
N TRP A 107 -9.37 -3.88 3.34
CA TRP A 107 -8.86 -4.17 2.00
C TRP A 107 -7.43 -4.71 2.03
N VAL A 108 -6.51 -4.09 2.79
CA VAL A 108 -5.14 -4.61 2.97
C VAL A 108 -5.17 -6.05 3.49
N LEU A 109 -5.94 -6.33 4.55
CA LEU A 109 -6.02 -7.68 5.12
C LEU A 109 -6.61 -8.70 4.14
N TRP A 110 -7.62 -8.31 3.35
CA TRP A 110 -8.22 -9.19 2.35
C TRP A 110 -7.25 -9.53 1.22
N VAL A 111 -6.54 -8.55 0.66
CA VAL A 111 -5.57 -8.83 -0.41
C VAL A 111 -4.39 -9.65 0.10
N LEU A 112 -3.94 -9.40 1.34
CA LEU A 112 -2.85 -10.18 1.95
C LEU A 112 -3.27 -11.62 2.24
N ALA A 113 -4.55 -11.90 2.50
CA ALA A 113 -5.04 -13.27 2.69
C ALA A 113 -5.03 -14.11 1.39
N LEU A 114 -4.79 -13.49 0.23
CA LEU A 114 -4.65 -14.16 -1.07
C LEU A 114 -3.19 -14.41 -1.48
N LEU A 115 -2.22 -13.93 -0.69
CA LEU A 115 -0.78 -14.02 -0.96
C LEU A 115 -0.13 -15.08 -0.06
#